data_AF-A0A936HCC6-F1
#
_entry.id   AF-A0A936HCC6-F1
#
_cell.length_a   1.000
_cell.length_b   1.000
_cell.length_c   1.000
_cell.angle_alpha   90.00
_cell.angle_beta   90.00
_cell.angle_gamma   90.00
#
_symmetry.space_group_name_H-M   'P 1'
#
loop_
_entity.id
_entity.type
_entity.pdbx_description
1 polymer ?
#
loop_
_entity_poly.entity_id
_entity_poly.type
_entity_poly.pdbx_seq_one_letter_code
_entity_poly.pdbx_strand_id
1 'polypeptide(L)'
;MTVVAEGPERVIAREYGIATVEMETEIRRAARTANDAARATAANLLLDQLVTETYSADPTLGGTCLGMRYAEGDTIFPSDGTDLVAAVALFVIEYERAE
;
A
#
# COMPACT_ATOMS: atom_id res chain seq x y z
N MET A 1 -1.11 -9.44 -10.88
CA MET A 1 -0.42 -8.21 -11.33
C MET A 1 -0.38 -7.26 -10.14
N THR A 2 0.79 -6.72 -9.80
CA THR A 2 0.95 -5.74 -8.72
C THR A 2 1.22 -4.39 -9.35
N VAL A 3 0.47 -3.37 -8.95
CA VAL A 3 0.62 -1.97 -9.37
C VAL A 3 0.94 -1.17 -8.13
N VAL A 4 1.89 -0.25 -8.25
CA VAL A 4 2.19 0.74 -7.22
C VAL A 4 1.77 2.09 -7.78
N ALA A 5 0.94 2.81 -7.02
CA ALA A 5 0.50 4.15 -7.33
C ALA A 5 1.03 5.09 -6.25
N GLU A 6 1.80 6.07 -6.69
CA GLU A 6 2.33 7.13 -5.85
C GLU A 6 1.21 8.15 -5.59
N GLY A 7 0.85 8.30 -4.32
CA GLY A 7 -0.12 9.27 -3.83
C GLY A 7 0.49 10.65 -3.59
N PRO A 8 -0.31 11.59 -3.07
CA PRO A 8 0.15 12.95 -2.83
C PRO A 8 1.26 12.99 -1.77
N GLU A 9 2.31 13.76 -2.03
CA GLU A 9 3.30 14.15 -1.04
C GLU A 9 2.78 15.31 -0.18
N ARG A 10 2.92 15.20 1.14
CA ARG A 10 2.57 16.24 2.11
C ARG A 10 3.75 16.57 3.01
N VAL A 11 4.19 17.82 2.99
CA VAL A 11 5.19 18.34 3.94
C VAL A 11 4.55 18.49 5.31
N ILE A 12 5.05 17.79 6.31
CA ILE A 12 4.56 17.84 7.69
C ILE A 12 5.40 18.71 8.62
N ALA A 13 6.70 18.83 8.34
CA ALA A 13 7.60 19.65 9.13
C ALA A 13 8.68 20.27 8.24
N ARG A 14 9.24 21.39 8.72
CA ARG A 14 10.40 22.05 8.11
C ARG A 14 11.33 22.50 9.21
N GLU A 15 12.55 21.98 9.20
CA GLU A 15 13.58 22.34 10.17
C GLU A 15 14.92 22.49 9.46
N TYR A 16 15.61 23.60 9.69
CA TYR A 16 16.98 23.84 9.19
C TYR A 16 17.20 23.62 7.69
N GLY A 17 16.20 23.90 6.83
CA GLY A 17 16.28 23.69 5.38
C GLY A 17 16.04 22.24 4.92
N ILE A 18 15.56 21.40 5.83
CA ILE A 18 15.11 20.03 5.58
C ILE A 18 13.60 19.99 5.77
N ALA A 19 12.89 19.46 4.78
CA ALA A 19 11.46 19.19 4.85
C ALA A 19 11.21 17.72 5.16
N THR A 20 10.42 17.44 6.19
CA THR A 20 9.88 16.10 6.44
C THR A 20 8.60 15.94 5.62
N VAL A 21 8.58 14.94 4.76
CA VAL A 21 7.51 14.65 3.81
C VAL A 21 6.88 13.32 4.16
N GLU A 22 5.56 13.31 4.30
CA GLU A 22 4.75 12.10 4.25
C GLU A 22 4.29 11.88 2.81
N MET A 23 4.48 10.68 2.28
CA MET A 23 3.99 10.28 0.97
C MET A 23 3.08 9.06 1.13
N GLU A 24 1.88 9.19 0.61
CA GLU A 24 0.95 8.07 0.51
C GLU A 24 1.35 7.20 -0.68
N THR A 25 1.44 5.89 -0.50
CA THR A 25 1.77 4.92 -1.55
C THR A 25 0.73 3.82 -1.53
N GLU A 26 -0.05 3.73 -2.60
CA GLU A 26 -1.04 2.69 -2.78
C GLU A 26 -0.42 1.52 -3.54
N ILE A 27 -0.55 0.32 -2.99
CA ILE A 27 -0.14 -0.91 -3.64
C ILE A 27 -1.39 -1.72 -3.90
N ARG A 28 -1.59 -2.08 -5.16
CA ARG A 28 -2.72 -2.87 -5.62
C ARG A 28 -2.24 -4.20 -6.17
N ARG A 29 -2.86 -5.29 -5.74
CA ARG A 29 -2.64 -6.63 -6.29
C ARG A 29 -3.95 -7.23 -6.76
N ALA A 30 -3.97 -7.72 -7.99
CA ALA A 30 -5.11 -8.44 -8.55
C ALA A 30 -4.79 -9.93 -8.76
N ALA A 31 -5.75 -10.78 -8.41
CA ALA A 31 -5.73 -12.24 -8.60
C ALA A 31 -7.07 -12.72 -9.20
N ARG A 32 -7.07 -13.92 -9.79
CA ARG A 32 -8.27 -14.57 -10.32
C ARG A 32 -8.75 -15.64 -9.34
N THR A 33 -10.03 -15.66 -9.01
CA THR A 33 -10.67 -16.70 -8.20
C THR A 33 -11.91 -17.24 -8.89
N ALA A 34 -11.88 -18.53 -9.22
CA ALA A 34 -12.97 -19.24 -9.89
C ALA A 34 -14.13 -19.62 -8.95
N ASN A 35 -14.03 -19.28 -7.66
CA ASN A 35 -15.02 -19.66 -6.65
C ASN A 35 -15.65 -18.44 -6.00
N ASP A 36 -16.85 -18.06 -6.48
CA ASP A 36 -17.65 -16.96 -5.95
C ASP A 36 -17.88 -17.06 -4.44
N ALA A 37 -18.14 -18.28 -3.93
CA ALA A 37 -18.41 -18.51 -2.51
C ALA A 37 -17.19 -18.22 -1.60
N ALA A 38 -15.98 -18.26 -2.16
CA ALA A 38 -14.72 -17.99 -1.46
C ALA A 38 -14.08 -16.67 -1.91
N ARG A 39 -14.75 -15.87 -2.73
CA ARG A 39 -14.20 -14.65 -3.34
C ARG A 39 -13.76 -13.63 -2.28
N ALA A 40 -14.58 -13.41 -1.24
CA ALA A 40 -14.26 -12.53 -0.13
C ALA A 40 -13.05 -13.04 0.68
N THR A 41 -13.03 -14.33 1.00
CA THR A 41 -11.89 -14.96 1.71
C THR A 41 -10.60 -14.85 0.90
N ALA A 42 -10.65 -15.10 -0.40
CA ALA A 42 -9.50 -14.96 -1.29
C ALA A 42 -8.99 -13.52 -1.36
N ALA A 43 -9.89 -12.53 -1.41
CA ALA A 43 -9.51 -11.12 -1.42
C ALA A 43 -8.86 -10.69 -0.09
N ASN A 44 -9.41 -11.13 1.05
CA ASN A 44 -8.84 -10.85 2.36
C ASN A 44 -7.46 -11.50 2.55
N LEU A 45 -7.29 -12.76 2.12
CA LEU A 45 -5.99 -13.43 2.12
C LEU A 45 -4.99 -12.71 1.20
N LEU A 46 -5.45 -12.22 0.05
CA LEU A 46 -4.61 -11.44 -0.87
C LEU A 46 -4.18 -10.12 -0.26
N LEU A 47 -5.07 -9.44 0.48
CA LEU A 47 -4.75 -8.21 1.20
C LEU A 47 -3.76 -8.47 2.34
N ASP A 48 -4.00 -9.50 3.15
CA ASP A 48 -3.10 -9.89 4.24
C ASP A 48 -1.69 -10.23 3.73
N GLN A 49 -1.61 -10.99 2.63
CA GLN A 49 -0.35 -11.27 1.94
C GLN A 49 0.31 -10.00 1.40
N LEU A 50 -0.47 -9.11 0.77
CA LEU A 50 0.07 -7.86 0.24
C LEU A 50 0.64 -6.98 1.34
N VAL A 51 -0.08 -6.84 2.45
CA VAL A 51 0.37 -6.07 3.60
C VAL A 51 1.60 -6.70 4.22
N THR A 52 1.62 -8.03 4.43
CA THR A 52 2.76 -8.73 5.02
C THR A 52 4.01 -8.69 4.13
N GLU A 53 3.85 -8.82 2.82
CA GLU A 53 4.98 -8.75 1.88
C GLU A 53 5.54 -7.33 1.74
N THR A 54 4.67 -6.31 1.84
CA THR A 54 5.10 -4.92 1.71
C THR A 54 5.65 -4.39 3.03
N TYR A 55 4.94 -4.66 4.12
CA TYR A 55 5.31 -4.24 5.46
C TYR A 55 6.44 -5.13 5.97
N SER A 56 7.67 -4.73 5.61
CA SER A 56 8.88 -5.38 6.09
C SER A 56 8.99 -5.26 7.61
N ALA A 57 9.73 -6.18 8.23
CA ALA A 57 10.14 -6.06 9.64
C ALA A 57 10.98 -4.79 9.90
N ASP A 58 11.54 -4.20 8.84
CA ASP A 58 12.21 -2.91 8.88
C ASP A 58 11.36 -1.81 8.23
N PRO A 59 10.67 -0.97 9.03
CA PRO A 59 9.85 0.13 8.53
C PRO A 59 10.69 1.27 7.93
N THR A 60 12.02 1.28 8.08
CA THR A 60 12.90 2.32 7.51
C THR A 60 13.38 1.99 6.09
N LEU A 61 12.99 0.83 5.56
CA LEU A 61 13.44 0.33 4.26
C LEU A 61 14.98 0.39 4.12
N GLY A 62 15.69 -0.07 5.14
CA GLY A 62 17.16 -0.02 5.20
C GLY A 62 17.73 1.39 5.38
N GLY A 63 16.98 2.30 6.01
CA GLY A 63 17.34 3.70 6.21
C GLY A 63 17.06 4.61 4.99
N THR A 64 16.31 4.14 4.01
CA THR A 64 15.89 4.95 2.85
C THR A 64 14.78 5.94 3.22
N CYS A 65 13.97 5.60 4.22
CA CYS A 65 12.94 6.46 4.79
C CYS A 65 13.09 6.54 6.32
N LEU A 66 12.49 7.56 6.93
CA LEU A 66 12.38 7.69 8.39
C LEU A 66 11.45 6.62 8.96
N GLY A 67 10.42 6.26 8.20
CA GLY A 67 9.50 5.20 8.57
C GLY A 67 8.47 4.92 7.48
N MET A 68 7.82 3.76 7.62
CA MET A 68 6.71 3.34 6.80
C MET A 68 5.65 2.75 7.72
N ARG A 69 4.40 3.16 7.53
CA ARG A 69 3.25 2.64 8.28
C ARG A 69 2.14 2.20 7.34
N TYR A 70 1.49 1.09 7.68
CA TYR A 70 0.22 0.73 7.08
C TYR A 70 -0.86 1.74 7.50
N ALA A 71 -1.61 2.27 6.53
CA ALA A 71 -2.65 3.25 6.77
C ALA A 71 -4.04 2.64 6.59
N GLU A 72 -4.31 2.03 5.44
CA GLU A 72 -5.62 1.49 5.09
C GLU A 72 -5.45 0.32 4.12
N GLY A 73 -6.49 -0.51 4.01
CA GLY A 73 -6.56 -1.54 2.99
C GLY A 73 -8.00 -1.85 2.64
N ASP A 74 -8.21 -2.15 1.36
CA ASP A 74 -9.53 -2.38 0.78
C ASP A 74 -9.50 -3.56 -0.19
N THR A 75 -10.69 -4.13 -0.46
CA THR A 75 -10.86 -5.23 -1.40
C THR A 75 -11.87 -4.86 -2.48
N ILE A 76 -11.43 -4.90 -3.74
CA ILE A 76 -12.22 -4.51 -4.90
C ILE A 76 -12.73 -5.77 -5.60
N PHE A 77 -14.05 -5.82 -5.74
CA PHE A 77 -14.77 -6.85 -6.49
C PHE A 77 -15.38 -6.21 -7.76
N PRO A 78 -14.76 -6.38 -8.94
CA PRO A 78 -15.33 -5.88 -10.19
C PRO A 78 -16.72 -6.48 -10.43
N SER A 79 -17.69 -5.62 -10.70
CA SER A 79 -19.08 -5.99 -11.01
C SER A 79 -19.26 -6.43 -12.46
N ASP A 80 -18.20 -6.41 -13.27
CA ASP A 80 -18.18 -6.80 -14.70
C ASP A 80 -18.36 -8.31 -14.94
N GLY A 81 -18.66 -9.11 -13.92
CA GLY A 81 -18.81 -10.57 -14.02
C GLY A 81 -17.49 -11.33 -14.20
N THR A 82 -16.36 -10.64 -14.07
CA THR A 82 -15.04 -11.27 -14.09
C THR A 82 -14.71 -11.93 -12.75
N ASP A 83 -14.04 -13.08 -12.79
CA ASP A 83 -13.49 -13.80 -11.63
C ASP A 83 -12.31 -13.07 -10.95
N LEU A 84 -12.21 -11.76 -11.08
CA LEU A 84 -11.11 -10.98 -10.54
C LEU A 84 -11.42 -10.54 -9.12
N VAL A 85 -10.43 -10.65 -8.25
CA VAL A 85 -10.38 -9.98 -6.95
C VAL A 85 -9.15 -9.11 -6.92
N ALA A 86 -9.30 -7.90 -6.40
CA ALA A 86 -8.16 -7.05 -6.12
C ALA A 86 -8.12 -6.67 -4.64
N ALA A 87 -6.91 -6.63 -4.11
CA ALA A 87 -6.60 -6.08 -2.81
C ALA A 87 -5.79 -4.80 -3.02
N VAL A 88 -6.08 -3.79 -2.22
CA VAL A 88 -5.41 -2.50 -2.21
C VAL A 88 -4.92 -2.24 -0.81
N ALA A 89 -3.65 -1.91 -0.65
CA ALA A 89 -3.05 -1.54 0.63
C ALA A 89 -2.38 -0.17 0.50
N LEU A 90 -2.72 0.75 1.38
CA LEU A 90 -2.18 2.09 1.46
C LEU A 90 -1.13 2.15 2.56
N PHE A 91 0.05 2.64 2.20
CA PHE A 91 1.15 2.89 3.11
C PHE A 91 1.46 4.38 3.15
N VAL A 92 1.87 4.88 4.31
CA VAL A 92 2.47 6.20 4.42
C VAL A 92 3.95 6.03 4.68
N ILE A 93 4.75 6.63 3.81
CA ILE A 93 6.21 6.66 3.91
C ILE A 93 6.60 8.06 4.35
N GLU A 94 7.41 8.16 5.40
CA GLU A 94 7.96 9.41 5.89
C GLU A 94 9.44 9.50 5.49
N TYR A 95 9.86 10.59 4.85
CA TYR A 95 11.27 10.82 4.51
C TYR A 95 11.64 12.30 4.60
N GLU A 96 12.94 12.56 4.69
CA GLU A 96 13.49 13.90 4.66
C GLU A 96 13.92 14.27 3.24
N ARG A 97 13.60 15.49 2.82
CA ARG A 97 14.03 16.06 1.55
C ARG A 97 14.68 17.41 1.80
N ALA A 98 15.86 17.63 1.23
CA ALA A 98 16.44 18.97 1.17
C ALA A 98 15.54 19.88 0.32
N GLU A 99 15.31 21.11 0.77
CA GLU A 99 14.63 22.15 -0.01
C GLU A 99 15.54 22.80 -1.05
#